data_AF-A0A5N4AY34-F1
#
_entry.id   AF-A0A5N4AY34-F1
#
_cell.length_a   1.000
_cell.length_b   1.000
_cell.length_c   1.000
_cell.angle_alpha   90.00
_cell.angle_beta   90.00
_cell.angle_gamma   90.00
#
_symmetry.space_group_name_H-M   'P 1'
#
loop_
_entity.id
_entity.type
_entity.pdbx_description
1 polymer ?
#
loop_
_entity_poly.entity_id
_entity_poly.type
_entity_poly.pdbx_seq_one_letter_code
_entity_poly.pdbx_strand_id
1 'polypeptide(L)'
;MHIFVQVIVLWTGMIYAFPAGTNSNVVLESPISTNTIQRIYETSEIKDNEETRLLKKVFLSNRSITCNDGSQAGFYLRKSHSSKTWIIYLEGGWYCFDQQTCRNRWLRQRHFMTSSQWPETRNEGGILSPNEEENPFWWNANHVFVPYCTSDSWSGSRKSRDEMFTFMGTLIVQQVVKDLVPLGLKNSTKLLLTGSSAGAVGVMINLDPTRALLNDVLNLKQIEVRGVADSGWFLDRTPYAPTLRPAVDAIRKGMQLWHAKVPKRCRKIYGSEPWNCYFGYRLYPTLKTPLFIFQWLFDEVQMNADNVGAPVTKQQWDYIHKMGDALRQSFENVSAVFAPSCISHSVLTKKDWLNVKIEDVSLPQALYCWERQHLKPRKKKHNRGPSIASEESTLFSHRLNRKFKNFDLLEQRNATSDDERTSHKRKRRKRRRKERGKERKCCTFKGQNERCESNVAPQNQRSRRSVLKAQKGSNSEVCSHRRLERCTWPQCNRSCPRLHNPFTGDEMDFIELLKSFGLDMESVADALGIDMPTFNNMDPSELLNLLTQQSS
;
A
#
# COMPACT_ATOMS: atom_id res chain seq x y z
N MET A 1 -46.84 54.23 36.03
CA MET A 1 -46.29 54.26 37.40
C MET A 1 -44.77 54.15 37.27
N HIS A 2 -44.02 55.25 37.27
CA HIS A 2 -43.47 55.94 38.46
C HIS A 2 -42.56 54.97 39.26
N ILE A 3 -41.26 55.21 39.52
CA ILE A 3 -40.57 56.46 39.92
C ILE A 3 -39.03 56.18 40.01
N PHE A 4 -38.19 57.16 39.57
CA PHE A 4 -36.91 57.67 40.15
C PHE A 4 -35.67 56.76 40.39
N VAL A 5 -34.39 57.20 40.36
CA VAL A 5 -33.66 58.44 40.00
C VAL A 5 -32.13 58.17 40.11
N GLN A 6 -31.35 58.84 39.24
CA GLN A 6 -29.97 59.44 39.32
C GLN A 6 -28.83 58.72 40.09
N VAL A 7 -27.55 58.79 39.67
CA VAL A 7 -26.63 59.97 39.61
C VAL A 7 -25.39 59.54 38.76
N ILE A 8 -25.13 60.02 37.52
CA ILE A 8 -24.36 61.21 37.05
C ILE A 8 -23.02 61.41 37.80
N VAL A 9 -21.82 61.43 37.19
CA VAL A 9 -21.10 62.65 36.72
C VAL A 9 -19.66 62.27 36.32
N LEU A 10 -19.28 62.43 35.04
CA LEU A 10 -18.48 63.53 34.41
C LEU A 10 -16.94 63.31 34.55
N TRP A 11 -16.03 63.62 33.61
CA TRP A 11 -16.04 64.14 32.24
C TRP A 11 -14.60 64.19 31.67
N THR A 12 -14.48 64.25 30.32
CA THR A 12 -13.50 64.96 29.44
C THR A 12 -11.98 64.82 29.69
N GLY A 13 -11.09 64.68 28.72
CA GLY A 13 -11.09 65.07 27.30
C GLY A 13 -9.83 65.93 27.03
N MET A 14 -8.93 65.49 26.16
CA MET A 14 -7.94 66.36 25.51
C MET A 14 -7.55 65.81 24.13
N ILE A 15 -7.71 66.66 23.13
CA ILE A 15 -7.26 66.56 21.74
C ILE A 15 -5.83 67.11 21.67
N TYR A 16 -4.93 66.54 20.85
CA TYR A 16 -4.06 67.27 19.91
C TYR A 16 -3.25 66.33 18.98
N ALA A 17 -3.45 66.55 17.68
CA ALA A 17 -2.54 66.53 16.52
C ALA A 17 -1.58 65.36 16.17
N PHE A 18 -1.60 65.04 14.86
CA PHE A 18 -0.75 64.13 14.06
C PHE A 18 0.74 64.55 13.98
N PRO A 19 1.65 63.65 13.50
CA PRO A 19 1.97 63.65 12.07
C PRO A 19 2.07 62.26 11.42
N ALA A 20 1.80 62.23 10.12
CA ALA A 20 2.00 61.11 9.21
C ALA A 20 3.49 60.76 9.07
N GLY A 21 3.78 59.46 8.94
CA GLY A 21 5.12 58.95 8.62
C GLY A 21 5.06 57.49 8.18
N THR A 22 5.25 57.27 6.89
CA THR A 22 5.37 55.98 6.20
C THR A 22 6.56 55.16 6.72
N ASN A 23 6.35 53.90 7.07
CA ASN A 23 7.26 52.80 6.70
C ASN A 23 6.61 51.43 6.95
N SER A 24 6.36 50.71 5.86
CA SER A 24 5.92 49.33 5.87
C SER A 24 7.08 48.43 6.30
N ASN A 25 7.02 47.88 7.52
CA ASN A 25 7.79 46.70 7.89
C ASN A 25 6.82 45.64 8.39
N VAL A 26 6.62 44.63 7.54
CA VAL A 26 5.88 43.41 7.84
C VAL A 26 6.62 42.68 8.96
N VAL A 27 6.05 42.71 10.16
CA VAL A 27 6.51 41.86 11.28
C VAL A 27 6.04 40.45 10.97
N LEU A 28 7.01 39.59 10.68
CA LEU A 28 6.85 38.15 10.53
C LEU A 28 6.46 37.57 11.90
N GLU A 29 5.21 37.18 12.07
CA GLU A 29 4.76 36.45 13.27
C GLU A 29 5.60 35.18 13.44
N SER A 30 6.33 35.10 14.56
CA SER A 30 7.05 33.93 15.01
C SER A 30 6.10 32.76 15.31
N PRO A 31 6.41 31.52 14.91
CA PRO A 31 5.53 30.39 15.16
C PRO A 31 5.51 30.04 16.66
N ILE A 32 4.29 29.92 17.20
CA ILE A 32 4.03 29.45 18.56
C ILE A 32 4.48 27.98 18.66
N SER A 33 5.67 27.79 19.24
CA SER A 33 6.23 26.49 19.63
C SER A 33 5.38 25.89 20.74
N THR A 34 4.88 24.66 20.57
CA THR A 34 4.24 23.89 21.65
C THR A 34 5.30 23.25 22.54
N ASN A 35 5.06 23.21 23.86
CA ASN A 35 5.97 22.67 24.89
C ASN A 35 6.51 21.24 24.61
N THR A 36 5.84 20.45 23.77
CA THR A 36 6.28 19.10 23.38
C THR A 36 7.41 19.13 22.34
N ILE A 37 7.38 20.03 21.37
CA ILE A 37 8.42 20.17 20.33
C ILE A 37 9.74 20.65 20.96
N GLN A 38 9.64 21.51 21.97
CA GLN A 38 10.79 22.01 22.72
C GLN A 38 11.43 20.93 23.62
N ARG A 39 10.64 20.07 24.28
CA ARG A 39 11.16 18.94 25.09
C ARG A 39 11.96 17.91 24.29
N ILE A 40 11.65 17.72 23.00
CA ILE A 40 12.45 16.84 22.12
C ILE A 40 13.81 17.48 21.83
N TYR A 41 13.87 18.81 21.77
CA TYR A 41 15.11 19.56 21.61
C TYR A 41 16.02 19.42 22.85
N GLU A 42 15.43 19.36 24.05
CA GLU A 42 16.16 19.38 25.33
C GLU A 42 16.60 17.99 25.85
N THR A 43 16.03 16.87 25.36
CA THR A 43 16.31 15.51 25.90
C THR A 43 17.45 14.75 25.19
N SER A 44 18.47 15.45 24.69
CA SER A 44 19.49 14.84 23.82
C SER A 44 20.94 14.99 24.27
N GLU A 45 21.22 14.65 25.52
CA GLU A 45 22.52 14.05 25.91
C GLU A 45 22.23 12.95 26.92
N ILE A 46 22.63 11.69 26.61
CA ILE A 46 22.96 10.55 27.50
C ILE A 46 22.65 9.20 26.81
N LYS A 47 23.62 8.29 26.97
CA LYS A 47 23.77 6.86 26.61
C LYS A 47 22.56 6.04 26.13
N ASP A 48 22.87 5.16 25.18
CA ASP A 48 22.08 4.08 24.55
C ASP A 48 21.26 3.26 25.57
N ASN A 49 20.07 3.76 25.89
CA ASN A 49 19.08 3.11 26.75
C ASN A 49 17.96 2.54 25.85
N GLU A 50 17.35 1.40 26.18
CA GLU A 50 16.24 0.80 25.38
C GLU A 50 15.11 1.81 25.06
N GLU A 51 14.87 2.77 25.94
CA GLU A 51 13.89 3.85 25.79
C GLU A 51 14.22 4.82 24.63
N THR A 52 15.49 4.93 24.22
CA THR A 52 15.93 5.72 23.06
C THR A 52 15.58 5.08 21.71
N ARG A 53 15.20 3.79 21.70
CA ARG A 53 14.84 3.06 20.48
C ARG A 53 13.35 3.13 20.14
N LEU A 54 12.50 3.63 21.04
CA LEU A 54 11.07 3.74 20.81
C LEU A 54 10.72 5.03 20.05
N LEU A 55 9.61 4.99 19.31
CA LEU A 55 9.00 6.16 18.70
C LEU A 55 8.28 6.95 19.81
N LYS A 56 8.56 8.26 19.94
CA LYS A 56 8.00 9.13 20.98
C LYS A 56 6.85 9.98 20.45
N LYS A 57 5.75 10.10 21.22
CA LYS A 57 4.54 10.84 20.84
C LYS A 57 4.83 12.35 20.74
N VAL A 58 4.30 12.97 19.68
CA VAL A 58 4.38 14.40 19.39
C VAL A 58 3.01 14.87 18.91
N PHE A 59 2.40 15.79 19.64
CA PHE A 59 1.17 16.43 19.18
C PHE A 59 1.46 17.50 18.12
N LEU A 60 0.53 17.67 17.16
CA LEU A 60 0.67 18.68 16.12
C LEU A 60 0.77 20.09 16.71
N SER A 61 1.59 20.95 16.11
CA SER A 61 1.72 22.36 16.55
C SER A 61 0.38 23.10 16.42
N ASN A 62 -0.36 22.84 15.35
CA ASN A 62 -1.69 23.39 15.12
C ASN A 62 -2.77 22.53 15.79
N ARG A 63 -3.16 22.93 17.01
CA ARG A 63 -4.22 22.29 17.82
C ARG A 63 -5.59 22.22 17.14
N SER A 64 -5.82 23.02 16.11
CA SER A 64 -7.09 23.06 15.41
C SER A 64 -7.29 21.91 14.41
N ILE A 65 -6.25 21.09 14.20
CA ILE A 65 -6.27 19.87 13.39
C ILE A 65 -6.42 18.69 14.34
N THR A 66 -7.56 18.01 14.25
CA THR A 66 -8.03 17.07 15.26
C THR A 66 -8.32 15.69 14.69
N CYS A 67 -8.37 14.70 15.57
CA CYS A 67 -8.99 13.40 15.33
C CYS A 67 -10.52 13.54 15.23
N ASN A 68 -11.22 12.44 14.90
CA ASN A 68 -12.67 12.46 14.69
C ASN A 68 -13.44 13.10 15.87
N ASP A 69 -13.07 12.79 17.11
CA ASP A 69 -13.72 13.29 18.32
C ASP A 69 -13.28 14.70 18.78
N GLY A 70 -12.43 15.38 18.01
CA GLY A 70 -11.90 16.70 18.36
C GLY A 70 -10.64 16.68 19.23
N SER A 71 -10.17 15.51 19.67
CA SER A 71 -8.86 15.40 20.34
C SER A 71 -7.72 15.80 19.41
N GLN A 72 -6.66 16.37 19.97
CA GLN A 72 -5.52 16.88 19.19
C GLN A 72 -4.81 15.73 18.48
N ALA A 73 -4.66 15.82 17.15
CA ALA A 73 -3.91 14.83 16.40
C ALA A 73 -2.39 14.97 16.65
N GLY A 74 -1.64 13.96 16.22
CA GLY A 74 -0.19 13.90 16.42
C GLY A 74 0.46 12.78 15.60
N PHE A 75 1.73 12.58 15.86
CA PHE A 75 2.56 11.53 15.28
C PHE A 75 3.54 11.02 16.32
N TYR A 76 4.20 9.91 16.04
CA TYR A 76 5.34 9.44 16.82
C TYR A 76 6.62 9.59 16.02
N LEU A 77 7.71 9.98 16.68
CA LEU A 77 9.01 10.26 16.06
C LEU A 77 10.13 9.50 16.76
N ARG A 78 11.00 8.89 15.96
CA ARG A 78 12.34 8.46 16.37
C ARG A 78 13.35 9.13 15.46
N LYS A 79 14.11 10.06 16.04
CA LYS A 79 15.11 10.85 15.31
C LYS A 79 16.42 10.07 15.18
N SER A 80 17.01 10.13 13.99
CA SER A 80 18.39 9.73 13.72
C SER A 80 19.18 10.95 13.27
N HIS A 81 20.23 11.30 14.00
CA HIS A 81 21.04 12.48 13.71
C HIS A 81 21.98 12.28 12.51
N SER A 82 22.40 11.03 12.26
CA SER A 82 23.29 10.67 11.15
C SER A 82 22.56 10.50 9.81
N SER A 83 21.24 10.26 9.84
CA SER A 83 20.47 9.96 8.63
C SER A 83 19.78 11.18 8.02
N LYS A 84 19.92 11.31 6.69
CA LYS A 84 19.21 12.29 5.86
C LYS A 84 17.97 11.71 5.18
N THR A 85 17.57 10.49 5.55
CA THR A 85 16.38 9.81 5.06
C THR A 85 15.28 9.89 6.11
N TRP A 86 14.06 10.22 5.68
CA TRP A 86 12.86 10.21 6.49
C TRP A 86 11.86 9.21 5.95
N ILE A 87 11.23 8.45 6.85
CA ILE A 87 10.14 7.53 6.54
C ILE A 87 8.94 7.97 7.36
N ILE A 88 7.90 8.42 6.67
CA ILE A 88 6.60 8.72 7.26
C ILE A 88 5.69 7.55 6.93
N TYR A 89 5.11 6.92 7.94
CA TYR A 89 4.16 5.82 7.79
C TYR A 89 2.76 6.27 8.20
N LEU A 90 1.80 6.08 7.30
CA LEU A 90 0.39 6.32 7.53
C LEU A 90 -0.29 5.01 7.92
N GLU A 91 -0.84 4.98 9.14
CA GLU A 91 -1.61 3.83 9.61
C GLU A 91 -2.90 3.63 8.78
N GLY A 92 -3.30 2.36 8.68
CA GLY A 92 -4.54 1.96 8.04
C GLY A 92 -5.68 1.70 9.03
N GLY A 93 -6.74 1.03 8.58
CA GLY A 93 -7.83 0.59 9.47
C GLY A 93 -9.22 0.99 9.00
N TRP A 94 -9.58 0.72 7.75
CA TRP A 94 -10.90 1.00 7.19
C TRP A 94 -11.32 2.48 7.27
N TYR A 95 -12.62 2.77 7.18
CA TYR A 95 -13.19 4.12 7.22
C TYR A 95 -14.67 4.03 7.60
N CYS A 96 -15.30 5.17 7.88
CA CYS A 96 -16.75 5.28 8.06
C CYS A 96 -17.32 6.38 7.17
N PHE A 97 -18.47 6.16 6.56
CA PHE A 97 -18.92 6.96 5.41
C PHE A 97 -20.33 7.54 5.55
N ASP A 98 -20.98 7.29 6.69
CA ASP A 98 -22.22 7.92 7.11
C ASP A 98 -22.30 7.95 8.65
N GLN A 99 -23.31 8.64 9.19
CA GLN A 99 -23.46 8.80 10.64
C GLN A 99 -23.57 7.46 11.37
N GLN A 100 -24.28 6.48 10.79
CA GLN A 100 -24.50 5.17 11.41
C GLN A 100 -23.20 4.36 11.48
N THR A 101 -22.45 4.30 10.37
CA THR A 101 -21.18 3.60 10.30
C THR A 101 -20.14 4.25 11.21
N CYS A 102 -20.11 5.59 11.30
CA CYS A 102 -19.20 6.29 12.21
C CYS A 102 -19.57 6.08 13.68
N ARG A 103 -20.87 6.08 14.04
CA ARG A 103 -21.31 5.74 15.40
C ARG A 103 -20.95 4.31 15.77
N ASN A 104 -21.16 3.35 14.87
CA ASN A 104 -20.77 1.96 15.08
C ASN A 104 -19.25 1.82 15.27
N ARG A 105 -18.47 2.54 14.46
CA ARG A 105 -17.01 2.57 14.58
C ARG A 105 -16.57 3.17 15.91
N TRP A 106 -17.20 4.25 16.36
CA TRP A 106 -16.92 4.86 17.67
C TRP A 106 -17.12 3.87 18.82
N LEU A 107 -18.18 3.06 18.76
CA LEU A 107 -18.50 2.07 19.80
C LEU A 107 -17.56 0.87 19.78
N ARG A 108 -17.10 0.42 18.61
CA ARG A 108 -16.34 -0.84 18.46
C ARG A 108 -14.83 -0.65 18.25
N GLN A 109 -14.40 0.51 17.76
CA GLN A 109 -13.05 0.77 17.25
C GLN A 109 -12.61 2.21 17.60
N ARG A 110 -12.89 2.63 18.83
CA ARG A 110 -12.66 4.01 19.29
C ARG A 110 -11.22 4.49 19.11
N HIS A 111 -10.23 3.60 19.22
CA HIS A 111 -8.81 3.91 19.06
C HIS A 111 -8.44 4.49 17.68
N PHE A 112 -9.25 4.24 16.64
CA PHE A 112 -9.10 4.87 15.32
C PHE A 112 -9.88 6.19 15.15
N MET A 113 -10.38 6.77 16.24
CA MET A 113 -11.23 7.98 16.21
C MET A 113 -10.84 9.02 17.26
N THR A 114 -9.86 8.71 18.12
CA THR A 114 -9.38 9.60 19.20
C THR A 114 -7.88 9.43 19.42
N SER A 115 -7.21 10.49 19.86
CA SER A 115 -5.84 10.43 20.38
C SER A 115 -5.77 10.30 21.91
N SER A 116 -6.90 10.32 22.61
CA SER A 116 -6.96 10.36 24.08
C SER A 116 -6.30 9.15 24.76
N GLN A 117 -6.21 8.01 24.07
CA GLN A 117 -5.65 6.75 24.59
C GLN A 117 -4.29 6.41 23.98
N TRP A 118 -3.66 7.34 23.26
CA TRP A 118 -2.37 7.10 22.63
C TRP A 118 -1.25 7.01 23.68
N PRO A 119 -0.46 5.91 23.70
CA PRO A 119 0.65 5.77 24.64
C PRO A 119 1.73 6.84 24.38
N GLU A 120 2.59 7.11 25.36
CA GLU A 120 3.70 8.08 25.19
C GLU A 120 4.76 7.59 24.20
N THR A 121 4.95 6.27 24.12
CA THR A 121 5.91 5.64 23.22
C THR A 121 5.28 4.49 22.45
N ARG A 122 5.87 4.15 21.30
CA ARG A 122 5.47 3.01 20.47
C ARG A 122 6.69 2.25 19.95
N ASN A 123 6.53 0.94 19.83
CA ASN A 123 7.48 0.09 19.13
C ASN A 123 6.81 -0.42 17.85
N GLU A 124 7.42 -0.16 16.70
CA GLU A 124 6.89 -0.57 15.40
C GLU A 124 7.94 -1.42 14.69
N GLY A 125 7.49 -2.48 14.02
CA GLY A 125 8.34 -3.41 13.28
C GLY A 125 8.56 -3.02 11.83
N GLY A 126 9.08 -3.97 11.06
CA GLY A 126 9.30 -3.91 9.62
C GLY A 126 10.12 -2.68 9.22
N ILE A 127 9.59 -1.91 8.27
CA ILE A 127 10.24 -0.70 7.73
C ILE A 127 10.48 0.40 8.78
N LEU A 128 9.80 0.34 9.94
CA LEU A 128 9.99 1.25 11.05
C LEU A 128 10.81 0.64 12.19
N SER A 129 11.33 -0.58 12.06
CA SER A 129 12.16 -1.19 13.10
C SER A 129 13.53 -0.51 13.17
N PRO A 130 14.07 -0.24 14.38
CA PRO A 130 15.45 0.21 14.55
C PRO A 130 16.45 -0.95 14.50
N ASN A 131 15.98 -2.20 14.45
CA ASN A 131 16.83 -3.38 14.40
C ASN A 131 17.32 -3.60 12.95
N GLU A 132 18.63 -3.62 12.74
CA GLU A 132 19.24 -3.86 11.43
C GLU A 132 18.91 -5.24 10.87
N GLU A 133 18.76 -6.27 11.71
CA GLU A 133 18.39 -7.61 11.26
C GLU A 133 16.96 -7.66 10.70
N GLU A 134 16.07 -6.82 11.23
CA GLU A 134 14.67 -6.71 10.80
C GLU A 134 14.49 -5.69 9.67
N ASN A 135 15.28 -4.61 9.67
CA ASN A 135 15.21 -3.50 8.73
C ASN A 135 16.59 -3.19 8.12
N PRO A 136 17.11 -4.07 7.24
CA PRO A 136 18.52 -4.03 6.82
C PRO A 136 18.92 -2.75 6.06
N PHE A 137 17.96 -2.04 5.47
CA PHE A 137 18.25 -0.87 4.62
C PHE A 137 17.88 0.47 5.25
N TRP A 138 16.91 0.49 6.18
CA TRP A 138 16.38 1.74 6.74
C TRP A 138 16.37 1.80 8.26
N TRP A 139 16.98 0.83 8.98
CA TRP A 139 16.98 0.82 10.45
C TRP A 139 17.46 2.13 11.10
N ASN A 140 18.38 2.84 10.43
CA ASN A 140 18.94 4.11 10.91
C ASN A 140 18.21 5.36 10.39
N ALA A 141 17.12 5.23 9.64
CA ALA A 141 16.36 6.37 9.12
C ALA A 141 15.66 7.15 10.25
N ASN A 142 15.22 8.37 9.94
CA ASN A 142 14.27 9.07 10.80
C ASN A 142 12.89 8.45 10.58
N HIS A 143 12.32 7.89 11.64
CA HIS A 143 11.07 7.15 11.56
C HIS A 143 9.92 7.95 12.15
N VAL A 144 8.84 8.06 11.40
CA VAL A 144 7.62 8.76 11.80
C VAL A 144 6.43 7.84 11.59
N PHE A 145 5.67 7.58 12.66
CA PHE A 145 4.41 6.86 12.60
C PHE A 145 3.26 7.85 12.82
N VAL A 146 2.32 7.93 11.89
CA VAL A 146 1.15 8.80 12.01
C VAL A 146 -0.07 7.91 12.25
N PRO A 147 -0.62 7.88 13.48
CA PRO A 147 -1.77 7.05 13.78
C PRO A 147 -3.01 7.56 13.07
N TYR A 148 -3.87 6.63 12.69
CA TYR A 148 -5.06 6.91 11.90
C TYR A 148 -6.26 7.16 12.80
N CYS A 149 -6.56 8.44 13.05
CA CYS A 149 -7.68 8.84 13.91
C CYS A 149 -8.81 9.60 13.19
N THR A 150 -8.84 9.56 11.86
CA THR A 150 -9.75 10.39 11.05
C THR A 150 -10.79 9.61 10.26
N SER A 151 -10.68 8.29 10.14
CA SER A 151 -11.72 7.45 9.51
C SER A 151 -12.13 7.84 8.08
N ASP A 152 -11.27 8.58 7.36
CA ASP A 152 -11.53 9.22 6.07
C ASP A 152 -10.51 8.82 4.97
N SER A 153 -9.78 7.72 5.16
CA SER A 153 -8.69 7.28 4.28
C SER A 153 -7.69 8.40 3.93
N TRP A 154 -7.39 9.26 4.92
CA TRP A 154 -6.45 10.38 4.82
C TRP A 154 -6.82 11.46 3.79
N SER A 155 -8.11 11.56 3.45
CA SER A 155 -8.60 12.45 2.39
C SER A 155 -9.38 13.66 2.91
N GLY A 156 -9.90 13.59 4.14
CA GLY A 156 -10.87 14.55 4.65
C GLY A 156 -10.27 15.91 4.92
N SER A 157 -11.07 16.96 4.69
CA SER A 157 -10.74 18.35 5.00
C SER A 157 -11.86 19.07 5.76
N ARG A 158 -12.82 18.32 6.29
CA ARG A 158 -13.96 18.85 7.02
C ARG A 158 -13.61 19.07 8.49
N LYS A 159 -13.59 20.34 8.87
CA LYS A 159 -13.69 20.77 10.26
C LYS A 159 -15.16 21.04 10.56
N SER A 160 -15.77 20.34 11.51
CA SER A 160 -17.12 20.64 11.97
C SER A 160 -17.12 20.98 13.45
N ARG A 161 -17.85 22.03 13.83
CA ARG A 161 -18.12 22.38 15.23
C ARG A 161 -19.48 21.85 15.70
N ASP A 162 -20.40 21.62 14.76
CA ASP A 162 -21.81 21.33 15.03
C ASP A 162 -22.16 19.85 14.78
N GLU A 163 -21.27 19.07 14.16
CA GLU A 163 -21.45 17.64 13.95
C GLU A 163 -20.55 16.80 14.88
N MET A 164 -21.01 15.60 15.22
CA MET A 164 -20.35 14.67 16.14
C MET A 164 -18.90 14.31 15.77
N PHE A 165 -18.55 14.30 14.48
CA PHE A 165 -17.21 13.91 14.02
C PHE A 165 -16.61 14.90 13.02
N THR A 166 -15.30 15.13 13.15
CA THR A 166 -14.46 15.86 12.18
C THR A 166 -13.68 14.89 11.28
N PHE A 167 -13.28 15.32 10.07
CA PHE A 167 -12.56 14.47 9.10
C PHE A 167 -11.43 15.28 8.50
N MET A 168 -10.21 15.13 9.03
CA MET A 168 -9.08 16.02 8.77
C MET A 168 -7.83 15.30 8.25
N GLY A 169 -7.97 14.10 7.68
CA GLY A 169 -6.85 13.23 7.33
C GLY A 169 -5.80 13.90 6.43
N THR A 170 -6.21 14.59 5.35
CA THR A 170 -5.24 15.27 4.46
C THR A 170 -4.55 16.44 5.16
N LEU A 171 -5.25 17.10 6.09
CA LEU A 171 -4.71 18.21 6.86
C LEU A 171 -3.70 17.73 7.90
N ILE A 172 -3.94 16.57 8.53
CA ILE A 172 -2.98 15.91 9.41
C ILE A 172 -1.69 15.60 8.65
N VAL A 173 -1.77 14.94 7.47
CA VAL A 173 -0.55 14.63 6.69
C VAL A 173 0.26 15.90 6.38
N GLN A 174 -0.41 16.96 5.94
CA GLN A 174 0.26 18.23 5.64
C GLN A 174 0.88 18.89 6.87
N GLN A 175 0.20 18.83 8.02
CA GLN A 175 0.69 19.43 9.25
C GLN A 175 1.86 18.63 9.84
N VAL A 176 1.81 17.29 9.81
CA VAL A 176 2.95 16.44 10.19
C VAL A 176 4.19 16.85 9.39
N VAL A 177 4.08 16.96 8.06
CA VAL A 177 5.22 17.36 7.22
C VAL A 177 5.76 18.73 7.63
N LYS A 178 4.89 19.71 7.92
CA LYS A 178 5.31 21.04 8.40
C LYS A 178 6.01 20.98 9.76
N ASP A 179 5.48 20.20 10.70
CA ASP A 179 6.04 20.07 12.06
C ASP A 179 7.39 19.33 12.05
N LEU A 180 7.62 18.44 11.07
CA LEU A 180 8.90 17.75 10.91
C LEU A 180 10.02 18.67 10.37
N VAL A 181 9.69 19.76 9.67
CA VAL A 181 10.68 20.72 9.12
C VAL A 181 11.62 21.28 10.19
N PRO A 182 11.11 21.91 11.27
CA PRO A 182 11.98 22.39 12.36
C PRO A 182 12.65 21.24 13.13
N LEU A 183 12.06 20.04 13.14
CA LEU A 183 12.62 18.83 13.76
C LEU A 183 13.74 18.16 12.94
N GLY A 184 14.17 18.78 11.83
CA GLY A 184 15.34 18.38 11.06
C GLY A 184 15.04 17.86 9.66
N LEU A 185 13.77 17.77 9.23
CA LEU A 185 13.42 17.38 7.86
C LEU A 185 14.02 18.34 6.82
N LYS A 186 14.19 19.63 7.15
CA LYS A 186 14.85 20.61 6.27
C LYS A 186 16.28 20.23 5.83
N ASN A 187 16.98 19.45 6.65
CA ASN A 187 18.37 19.03 6.41
C ASN A 187 18.47 17.67 5.71
N SER A 188 17.34 17.11 5.27
CA SER A 188 17.25 15.80 4.63
C SER A 188 17.49 15.85 3.13
N THR A 189 17.72 14.69 2.54
CA THR A 189 17.81 14.52 1.08
C THR A 189 16.67 13.67 0.53
N LYS A 190 15.96 12.92 1.38
CA LYS A 190 14.93 11.99 0.94
C LYS A 190 13.82 11.83 1.98
N LEU A 191 12.59 11.75 1.48
CA LEU A 191 11.39 11.43 2.24
C LEU A 191 10.61 10.32 1.53
N LEU A 192 10.40 9.22 2.22
CA LEU A 192 9.49 8.16 1.82
C LEU A 192 8.16 8.35 2.56
N LEU A 193 7.09 8.62 1.82
CA LEU A 193 5.73 8.58 2.32
C LEU A 193 5.19 7.16 2.12
N THR A 194 5.00 6.45 3.21
CA THR A 194 4.63 5.04 3.27
C THR A 194 3.31 4.87 4.00
N GLY A 195 2.64 3.75 3.82
CA GLY A 195 1.43 3.45 4.54
C GLY A 195 0.82 2.15 4.07
N SER A 196 -0.05 1.57 4.91
CA SER A 196 -0.69 0.29 4.64
C SER A 196 -2.22 0.41 4.68
N SER A 197 -2.94 -0.40 3.90
CA SER A 197 -4.41 -0.41 3.87
C SER A 197 -4.98 0.97 3.49
N ALA A 198 -5.92 1.52 4.27
CA ALA A 198 -6.40 2.90 4.12
C ALA A 198 -5.25 3.94 4.14
N GLY A 199 -4.15 3.66 4.85
CA GLY A 199 -2.91 4.45 4.82
C GLY A 199 -2.24 4.47 3.46
N ALA A 200 -2.25 3.36 2.72
CA ALA A 200 -1.72 3.29 1.36
C ALA A 200 -2.59 4.07 0.35
N VAL A 201 -3.91 4.06 0.51
CA VAL A 201 -4.81 4.98 -0.21
C VAL A 201 -4.45 6.43 0.13
N GLY A 202 -4.18 6.71 1.41
CA GLY A 202 -3.68 7.99 1.89
C GLY A 202 -2.36 8.42 1.27
N VAL A 203 -1.39 7.51 1.10
CA VAL A 203 -0.14 7.76 0.37
C VAL A 203 -0.47 8.21 -1.05
N MET A 204 -1.27 7.44 -1.79
CA MET A 204 -1.62 7.76 -3.17
C MET A 204 -2.32 9.13 -3.33
N ILE A 205 -3.21 9.47 -2.40
CA ILE A 205 -3.94 10.75 -2.39
C ILE A 205 -3.01 11.92 -2.02
N ASN A 206 -2.11 11.74 -1.05
CA ASN A 206 -1.32 12.82 -0.48
C ASN A 206 0.12 12.94 -1.04
N LEU A 207 0.58 12.00 -1.87
CA LEU A 207 1.97 11.97 -2.35
C LEU A 207 2.38 13.21 -3.16
N ASP A 208 1.64 13.53 -4.23
CA ASP A 208 1.90 14.73 -5.04
C ASP A 208 1.70 16.03 -4.22
N PRO A 209 0.64 16.16 -3.39
CA PRO A 209 0.52 17.26 -2.43
C PRO A 209 1.71 17.44 -1.48
N THR A 210 2.23 16.35 -0.90
CA THR A 210 3.40 16.38 0.00
C THR A 210 4.65 16.86 -0.74
N ARG A 211 4.87 16.35 -1.95
CA ARG A 211 5.96 16.83 -2.83
C ARG A 211 5.83 18.33 -3.12
N ALA A 212 4.63 18.79 -3.48
CA ALA A 212 4.38 20.20 -3.78
C ALA A 212 4.57 21.09 -2.54
N LEU A 213 4.12 20.63 -1.36
CA LEU A 213 4.34 21.33 -0.10
C LEU A 213 5.84 21.52 0.18
N LEU A 214 6.64 20.46 0.07
CA LEU A 214 8.08 20.56 0.32
C LEU A 214 8.80 21.40 -0.75
N ASN A 215 8.59 21.12 -2.03
CA ASN A 215 9.40 21.71 -3.10
C ASN A 215 8.92 23.09 -3.54
N ASP A 216 7.60 23.31 -3.59
CA ASP A 216 7.01 24.51 -4.19
C ASP A 216 6.62 25.53 -3.12
N VAL A 217 6.12 25.09 -1.96
CA VAL A 217 5.66 25.98 -0.87
C VAL A 217 6.78 26.28 0.13
N LEU A 218 7.51 25.25 0.58
CA LEU A 218 8.56 25.39 1.60
C LEU A 218 9.96 25.55 0.99
N ASN A 219 10.08 25.52 -0.34
CA ASN A 219 11.31 25.67 -1.11
C ASN A 219 12.44 24.68 -0.72
N LEU A 220 12.07 23.47 -0.29
CA LEU A 220 12.98 22.38 0.09
C LEU A 220 13.23 21.41 -1.09
N LYS A 221 13.64 21.96 -2.23
CA LYS A 221 13.80 21.21 -3.51
C LYS A 221 14.88 20.10 -3.46
N GLN A 222 15.76 20.14 -2.46
CA GLN A 222 16.77 19.11 -2.22
C GLN A 222 16.17 17.78 -1.72
N ILE A 223 14.93 17.80 -1.22
CA ILE A 223 14.28 16.62 -0.66
C ILE A 223 13.58 15.86 -1.80
N GLU A 224 14.11 14.67 -2.12
CA GLU A 224 13.44 13.76 -3.02
C GLU A 224 12.28 13.06 -2.30
N VAL A 225 11.05 13.27 -2.77
CA VAL A 225 9.85 12.60 -2.25
C VAL A 225 9.53 11.37 -3.09
N ARG A 226 9.29 10.23 -2.44
CA ARG A 226 8.76 9.02 -3.07
C ARG A 226 7.67 8.38 -2.19
N GLY A 227 6.84 7.54 -2.80
CA GLY A 227 5.74 6.85 -2.12
C GLY A 227 5.91 5.34 -2.06
N VAL A 228 5.42 4.70 -0.99
CA VAL A 228 5.24 3.25 -0.89
C VAL A 228 3.80 2.97 -0.42
N ALA A 229 3.01 2.30 -1.25
CA ALA A 229 1.64 1.94 -0.92
C ALA A 229 1.54 0.42 -0.75
N ASP A 230 1.23 -0.03 0.47
CA ASP A 230 1.07 -1.43 0.85
C ASP A 230 -0.41 -1.79 1.06
N SER A 231 -0.93 -2.77 0.32
CA SER A 231 -2.32 -3.24 0.50
C SER A 231 -3.38 -2.12 0.33
N GLY A 232 -3.11 -1.13 -0.52
CA GLY A 232 -4.02 -0.01 -0.81
C GLY A 232 -4.55 0.01 -2.25
N TRP A 233 -4.20 -0.99 -3.06
CA TRP A 233 -4.61 -1.07 -4.46
C TRP A 233 -5.87 -1.92 -4.59
N PHE A 234 -7.02 -1.27 -4.39
CA PHE A 234 -8.34 -1.91 -4.51
C PHE A 234 -8.91 -1.82 -5.92
N LEU A 235 -9.84 -2.73 -6.22
CA LEU A 235 -10.63 -2.76 -7.45
C LEU A 235 -12.11 -2.49 -7.13
N ASP A 236 -12.74 -1.62 -7.92
CA ASP A 236 -14.18 -1.33 -7.97
C ASP A 236 -14.91 -2.40 -8.80
N ARG A 237 -14.96 -3.63 -8.28
CA ARG A 237 -15.58 -4.78 -8.96
C ARG A 237 -16.97 -5.08 -8.41
N THR A 238 -17.77 -5.76 -9.22
CA THR A 238 -19.03 -6.35 -8.78
C THR A 238 -18.74 -7.40 -7.70
N PRO A 239 -19.32 -7.29 -6.49
CA PRO A 239 -19.09 -8.25 -5.41
C PRO A 239 -19.62 -9.64 -5.77
N TYR A 240 -19.05 -10.68 -5.15
CA TYR A 240 -19.49 -12.07 -5.29
C TYR A 240 -20.97 -12.24 -4.92
N ALA A 241 -21.37 -11.67 -3.79
CA ALA A 241 -22.75 -11.68 -3.32
C ALA A 241 -23.24 -10.24 -3.04
N PRO A 242 -24.53 -9.95 -3.24
CA PRO A 242 -25.10 -8.63 -2.95
C PRO A 242 -24.73 -8.16 -1.54
N THR A 243 -24.29 -6.90 -1.44
CA THR A 243 -23.88 -6.28 -0.17
C THR A 243 -24.62 -4.98 0.04
N LEU A 244 -24.98 -4.70 1.30
CA LEU A 244 -25.58 -3.44 1.71
C LEU A 244 -24.56 -2.28 1.74
N ARG A 245 -23.27 -2.57 1.53
CA ARG A 245 -22.19 -1.58 1.56
C ARG A 245 -21.22 -1.75 0.38
N PRO A 246 -21.66 -1.59 -0.88
CA PRO A 246 -20.75 -1.66 -2.03
C PRO A 246 -19.62 -0.63 -1.89
N ALA A 247 -18.40 -1.01 -2.25
CA ALA A 247 -17.22 -0.18 -2.04
C ALA A 247 -17.34 1.19 -2.71
N VAL A 248 -17.83 1.24 -3.95
CA VAL A 248 -18.03 2.50 -4.70
C VAL A 248 -19.02 3.43 -4.01
N ASP A 249 -20.15 2.90 -3.54
CA ASP A 249 -21.17 3.70 -2.85
C ASP A 249 -20.67 4.20 -1.49
N ALA A 250 -19.92 3.36 -0.77
CA ALA A 250 -19.28 3.72 0.48
C ALA A 250 -18.28 4.87 0.29
N ILE A 251 -17.43 4.81 -0.75
CA ILE A 251 -16.52 5.91 -1.08
C ILE A 251 -17.30 7.16 -1.51
N ARG A 252 -18.34 7.04 -2.34
CA ARG A 252 -19.14 8.19 -2.79
C ARG A 252 -19.78 8.93 -1.61
N LYS A 253 -20.41 8.19 -0.68
CA LYS A 253 -20.97 8.74 0.56
C LYS A 253 -19.88 9.33 1.45
N GLY A 254 -18.77 8.61 1.61
CA GLY A 254 -17.62 9.03 2.41
C GLY A 254 -17.03 10.34 1.91
N MET A 255 -16.81 10.50 0.61
CA MET A 255 -16.28 11.74 0.05
C MET A 255 -17.13 12.97 0.36
N GLN A 256 -18.46 12.79 0.32
CA GLN A 256 -19.41 13.84 0.70
C GLN A 256 -19.30 14.14 2.19
N LEU A 257 -19.30 13.12 3.05
CA LEU A 257 -19.18 13.29 4.50
C LEU A 257 -17.85 13.94 4.92
N TRP A 258 -16.73 13.53 4.31
CA TRP A 258 -15.38 13.93 4.74
C TRP A 258 -14.91 15.26 4.13
N HIS A 259 -15.68 15.83 3.19
CA HIS A 259 -15.21 16.88 2.29
C HIS A 259 -13.86 16.50 1.66
N ALA A 260 -13.82 15.31 1.07
CA ALA A 260 -12.57 14.70 0.63
C ALA A 260 -11.81 15.54 -0.41
N LYS A 261 -10.49 15.56 -0.28
CA LYS A 261 -9.56 16.09 -1.29
C LYS A 261 -8.85 14.91 -1.96
N VAL A 262 -8.85 14.94 -3.29
CA VAL A 262 -8.12 14.00 -4.14
C VAL A 262 -7.16 14.78 -5.06
N PRO A 263 -6.11 14.15 -5.61
CA PRO A 263 -5.15 14.83 -6.48
C PRO A 263 -5.82 15.61 -7.61
N LYS A 264 -5.43 16.88 -7.78
CA LYS A 264 -6.03 17.79 -8.78
C LYS A 264 -6.05 17.22 -10.20
N ARG A 265 -5.00 16.47 -10.58
CA ARG A 265 -4.87 15.86 -11.91
C ARG A 265 -5.87 14.73 -12.10
N CYS A 266 -6.03 13.84 -11.11
CA CYS A 266 -7.03 12.79 -11.14
C CYS A 266 -8.45 13.35 -11.17
N ARG A 267 -8.75 14.33 -10.30
CA ARG A 267 -10.05 15.00 -10.30
C ARG A 267 -10.42 15.62 -11.64
N LYS A 268 -9.44 16.19 -12.36
CA LYS A 268 -9.67 16.77 -13.69
C LYS A 268 -10.09 15.73 -14.74
N ILE A 269 -9.62 14.48 -14.61
CA ILE A 269 -9.96 13.39 -15.53
C ILE A 269 -11.39 12.90 -15.28
N TYR A 270 -11.76 12.70 -14.01
CA TYR A 270 -13.04 12.07 -13.66
C TYR A 270 -14.18 13.06 -13.38
N GLY A 271 -13.91 14.38 -13.37
CA GLY A 271 -14.93 15.42 -13.34
C GLY A 271 -15.93 15.27 -12.19
N SER A 272 -17.16 14.91 -12.52
CA SER A 272 -18.29 14.69 -11.60
C SER A 272 -18.15 13.45 -10.72
N GLU A 273 -17.24 12.54 -11.04
CA GLU A 273 -17.04 11.27 -10.33
C GLU A 273 -15.65 11.15 -9.69
N PRO A 274 -15.28 12.07 -8.78
CA PRO A 274 -13.94 12.11 -8.21
C PRO A 274 -13.64 10.91 -7.29
N TRP A 275 -14.64 10.10 -6.94
CA TRP A 275 -14.49 8.83 -6.21
C TRP A 275 -13.62 7.82 -6.95
N ASN A 276 -13.53 7.92 -8.27
CA ASN A 276 -12.61 7.13 -9.10
C ASN A 276 -11.15 7.27 -8.61
N CYS A 277 -10.79 8.40 -8.00
CA CYS A 277 -9.44 8.65 -7.50
C CYS A 277 -9.07 7.87 -6.22
N TYR A 278 -9.98 7.10 -5.62
CA TYR A 278 -9.64 6.21 -4.50
C TYR A 278 -9.07 4.86 -4.99
N PHE A 279 -9.27 4.52 -6.27
CA PHE A 279 -8.79 3.27 -6.84
C PHE A 279 -7.42 3.47 -7.47
N GLY A 280 -6.44 2.70 -6.99
CA GLY A 280 -5.03 2.87 -7.35
C GLY A 280 -4.78 2.86 -8.86
N TYR A 281 -5.39 1.93 -9.59
CA TYR A 281 -5.22 1.80 -11.03
C TYR A 281 -5.78 2.99 -11.85
N ARG A 282 -6.73 3.74 -11.29
CA ARG A 282 -7.31 4.96 -11.88
C ARG A 282 -6.48 6.20 -11.54
N LEU A 283 -5.97 6.27 -10.31
CA LEU A 283 -5.17 7.41 -9.82
C LEU A 283 -3.72 7.36 -10.32
N TYR A 284 -3.09 6.18 -10.33
CA TYR A 284 -1.66 5.99 -10.61
C TYR A 284 -1.16 6.66 -11.89
N PRO A 285 -1.86 6.58 -13.05
CA PRO A 285 -1.42 7.24 -14.28
C PRO A 285 -1.30 8.77 -14.18
N THR A 286 -1.90 9.38 -13.15
CA THR A 286 -1.94 10.83 -12.95
C THR A 286 -0.83 11.35 -12.04
N LEU A 287 -0.19 10.47 -11.26
CA LEU A 287 0.86 10.82 -10.31
C LEU A 287 2.12 11.31 -11.01
N LYS A 288 2.76 12.32 -10.44
CA LYS A 288 4.10 12.78 -10.88
C LYS A 288 5.21 12.15 -10.06
N THR A 289 4.92 11.85 -8.81
CA THR A 289 5.90 11.36 -7.84
C THR A 289 6.03 9.84 -7.94
N PRO A 290 7.26 9.27 -7.89
CA PRO A 290 7.45 7.83 -7.95
C PRO A 290 6.74 7.12 -6.82
N LEU A 291 6.06 6.02 -7.14
CA LEU A 291 5.29 5.20 -6.21
C LEU A 291 5.64 3.72 -6.41
N PHE A 292 6.07 3.07 -5.34
CA PHE A 292 6.23 1.62 -5.24
C PHE A 292 4.92 1.02 -4.69
N ILE A 293 4.40 -0.01 -5.34
CA ILE A 293 3.20 -0.72 -4.91
C ILE A 293 3.59 -2.06 -4.32
N PHE A 294 3.17 -2.33 -3.09
CA PHE A 294 3.08 -3.69 -2.58
C PHE A 294 1.60 -4.08 -2.51
N GLN A 295 1.25 -5.24 -3.04
CA GLN A 295 -0.13 -5.72 -2.99
C GLN A 295 -0.19 -7.24 -2.96
N TRP A 296 -0.86 -7.82 -1.96
CA TRP A 296 -1.24 -9.23 -2.00
C TRP A 296 -2.23 -9.45 -3.15
N LEU A 297 -1.95 -10.39 -4.06
CA LEU A 297 -2.86 -10.69 -5.17
C LEU A 297 -4.21 -11.24 -4.69
N PHE A 298 -4.25 -11.79 -3.47
CA PHE A 298 -5.47 -12.25 -2.82
C PHE A 298 -5.68 -11.50 -1.50
N ASP A 299 -5.76 -10.16 -1.58
CA ASP A 299 -5.90 -9.31 -0.39
C ASP A 299 -7.22 -9.56 0.36
N GLU A 300 -7.12 -9.83 1.66
CA GLU A 300 -8.28 -10.17 2.51
C GLU A 300 -9.31 -9.04 2.59
N VAL A 301 -8.88 -7.78 2.54
CA VAL A 301 -9.80 -6.63 2.59
C VAL A 301 -10.54 -6.49 1.27
N GLN A 302 -9.90 -6.79 0.13
CA GLN A 302 -10.63 -6.88 -1.15
C GLN A 302 -11.64 -8.04 -1.12
N MET A 303 -11.26 -9.22 -0.63
CA MET A 303 -12.18 -10.36 -0.51
C MET A 303 -13.39 -10.05 0.38
N ASN A 304 -13.17 -9.32 1.47
CA ASN A 304 -14.22 -8.87 2.37
C ASN A 304 -15.12 -7.82 1.70
N ALA A 305 -14.53 -6.83 1.02
CA ALA A 305 -15.28 -5.82 0.26
C ALA A 305 -16.13 -6.43 -0.87
N ASP A 306 -15.64 -7.50 -1.49
CA ASP A 306 -16.33 -8.28 -2.52
C ASP A 306 -17.37 -9.25 -1.93
N ASN A 307 -17.55 -9.27 -0.60
CA ASN A 307 -18.53 -10.11 0.10
C ASN A 307 -18.40 -11.61 -0.23
N VAL A 308 -17.17 -12.10 -0.35
CA VAL A 308 -16.89 -13.51 -0.63
C VAL A 308 -17.16 -14.40 0.60
N GLY A 309 -16.97 -13.85 1.80
CA GLY A 309 -17.01 -14.62 3.06
C GLY A 309 -15.80 -15.54 3.22
N ALA A 310 -15.85 -16.44 4.22
CA ALA A 310 -14.88 -17.51 4.33
C ALA A 310 -15.05 -18.47 3.13
N PRO A 311 -14.01 -18.67 2.29
CA PRO A 311 -14.16 -19.44 1.07
C PRO A 311 -14.16 -20.94 1.38
N VAL A 312 -15.32 -21.57 1.19
CA VAL A 312 -15.54 -23.01 1.44
C VAL A 312 -16.14 -23.75 0.23
N THR A 313 -16.51 -23.00 -0.81
CA THR A 313 -17.14 -23.51 -2.02
C THR A 313 -16.28 -23.22 -3.25
N LYS A 314 -16.40 -24.09 -4.26
CA LYS A 314 -15.73 -23.88 -5.55
C LYS A 314 -16.07 -22.53 -6.18
N GLN A 315 -17.33 -22.08 -6.10
CA GLN A 315 -17.76 -20.81 -6.69
C GLN A 315 -17.07 -19.60 -6.04
N GLN A 316 -16.90 -19.62 -4.71
CA GLN A 316 -16.15 -18.58 -4.01
C GLN A 316 -14.68 -18.57 -4.45
N TRP A 317 -14.06 -19.74 -4.59
CA TRP A 317 -12.68 -19.83 -5.05
C TRP A 317 -12.49 -19.41 -6.51
N ASP A 318 -13.41 -19.80 -7.41
CA ASP A 318 -13.42 -19.34 -8.80
C ASP A 318 -13.49 -17.79 -8.87
N TYR A 319 -14.25 -17.16 -7.97
CA TYR A 319 -14.30 -15.70 -7.85
C TYR A 319 -12.96 -15.13 -7.35
N ILE A 320 -12.35 -15.73 -6.32
CA ILE A 320 -11.04 -15.32 -5.78
C ILE A 320 -9.94 -15.43 -6.84
N HIS A 321 -9.93 -16.49 -7.65
CA HIS A 321 -8.99 -16.62 -8.77
C HIS A 321 -9.14 -15.47 -9.78
N LYS A 322 -10.39 -15.17 -10.19
CA LYS A 322 -10.67 -14.04 -11.09
C LYS A 322 -10.27 -12.70 -10.47
N MET A 323 -10.41 -12.55 -9.16
CA MET A 323 -9.94 -11.36 -8.43
C MET A 323 -8.42 -11.21 -8.54
N GLY A 324 -7.66 -12.28 -8.28
CA GLY A 324 -6.20 -12.26 -8.40
C GLY A 324 -5.73 -11.95 -9.82
N ASP A 325 -6.41 -12.49 -10.83
CA ASP A 325 -6.12 -12.18 -12.24
C ASP A 325 -6.42 -10.73 -12.59
N ALA A 326 -7.54 -10.17 -12.13
CA ALA A 326 -7.89 -8.77 -12.32
C ALA A 326 -6.86 -7.84 -11.64
N LEU A 327 -6.41 -8.17 -10.42
CA LEU A 327 -5.35 -7.44 -9.73
C LEU A 327 -4.04 -7.49 -10.53
N ARG A 328 -3.62 -8.67 -10.98
CA ARG A 328 -2.41 -8.83 -11.80
C ARG A 328 -2.47 -7.99 -13.08
N GLN A 329 -3.61 -8.01 -13.77
CA GLN A 329 -3.84 -7.22 -14.98
C GLN A 329 -3.74 -5.71 -14.71
N SER A 330 -4.27 -5.25 -13.57
CA SER A 330 -4.21 -3.83 -13.21
C SER A 330 -2.77 -3.30 -13.03
N PHE A 331 -1.79 -4.18 -12.81
CA PHE A 331 -0.36 -3.84 -12.69
C PHE A 331 0.43 -3.81 -13.99
N GLU A 332 -0.19 -4.06 -15.15
CA GLU A 332 0.49 -4.04 -16.47
C GLU A 332 1.29 -2.75 -16.70
N ASN A 333 0.73 -1.60 -16.32
CA ASN A 333 1.34 -0.28 -16.53
C ASN A 333 2.05 0.29 -15.28
N VAL A 334 2.16 -0.50 -14.21
CA VAL A 334 2.82 -0.07 -12.97
C VAL A 334 4.32 -0.32 -13.08
N SER A 335 5.09 0.75 -12.86
CA SER A 335 6.56 0.73 -13.03
C SER A 335 7.26 -0.04 -11.92
N ALA A 336 6.81 0.13 -10.68
CA ALA A 336 7.38 -0.50 -9.49
C ALA A 336 6.29 -1.18 -8.67
N VAL A 337 6.30 -2.51 -8.65
CA VAL A 337 5.30 -3.32 -7.96
C VAL A 337 5.93 -4.60 -7.43
N PHE A 338 5.50 -5.02 -6.24
CA PHE A 338 5.81 -6.31 -5.64
C PHE A 338 4.48 -6.96 -5.24
N ALA A 339 4.05 -7.99 -5.97
CA ALA A 339 2.74 -8.61 -5.78
C ALA A 339 2.81 -10.14 -5.68
N PRO A 340 2.94 -10.69 -4.46
CA PRO A 340 2.97 -12.13 -4.23
C PRO A 340 1.55 -12.75 -4.26
N SER A 341 1.47 -14.03 -4.64
CA SER A 341 0.23 -14.82 -4.66
C SER A 341 -0.08 -15.42 -3.29
N CYS A 342 -0.33 -14.57 -2.30
CA CYS A 342 -0.73 -14.98 -0.94
C CYS A 342 -2.05 -14.35 -0.55
N ILE A 343 -2.77 -15.00 0.37
CA ILE A 343 -3.90 -14.42 1.09
C ILE A 343 -3.33 -13.78 2.36
N SER A 344 -3.39 -12.46 2.42
CA SER A 344 -3.00 -11.70 3.61
C SER A 344 -3.46 -10.24 3.44
N HIS A 345 -3.18 -9.42 4.44
CA HIS A 345 -3.36 -7.99 4.36
C HIS A 345 -2.23 -7.27 5.10
N SER A 346 -1.65 -6.24 4.46
CA SER A 346 -0.51 -5.43 4.92
C SER A 346 0.77 -6.22 5.20
N VAL A 347 1.91 -5.55 5.16
CA VAL A 347 3.23 -6.17 5.41
C VAL A 347 4.28 -5.21 5.98
N LEU A 348 4.22 -3.91 5.67
CA LEU A 348 5.36 -3.00 5.87
C LEU A 348 5.81 -2.85 7.33
N THR A 349 4.93 -3.00 8.30
CA THR A 349 5.26 -2.90 9.74
C THR A 349 5.34 -4.26 10.44
N LYS A 350 5.18 -5.36 9.71
CA LYS A 350 5.29 -6.71 10.26
C LYS A 350 6.77 -7.10 10.43
N LYS A 351 7.10 -7.79 11.52
CA LYS A 351 8.48 -8.21 11.83
C LYS A 351 9.04 -9.18 10.81
N ASP A 352 8.17 -9.99 10.21
CA ASP A 352 8.47 -11.02 9.23
C ASP A 352 8.40 -10.53 7.78
N TRP A 353 8.33 -9.21 7.53
CA TRP A 353 8.26 -8.66 6.16
C TRP A 353 9.45 -9.05 5.25
N LEU A 354 10.60 -9.40 5.86
CA LEU A 354 11.79 -9.94 5.17
C LEU A 354 11.57 -11.33 4.57
N ASN A 355 10.61 -12.10 5.12
CA ASN A 355 10.34 -13.46 4.70
C ASN A 355 9.60 -13.51 3.37
N VAL A 356 8.87 -12.46 3.02
CA VAL A 356 8.08 -12.35 1.79
C VAL A 356 9.00 -12.14 0.58
N LYS A 357 9.05 -13.13 -0.32
CA LYS A 357 9.93 -13.16 -1.49
C LYS A 357 9.18 -13.51 -2.77
N ILE A 358 9.67 -13.02 -3.91
CA ILE A 358 9.27 -13.46 -5.25
C ILE A 358 10.56 -13.70 -6.05
N GLU A 359 10.73 -14.90 -6.61
CA GLU A 359 11.96 -15.29 -7.32
C GLU A 359 13.22 -15.02 -6.44
N ASP A 360 13.18 -15.45 -5.17
CA ASP A 360 14.22 -15.28 -4.14
C ASP A 360 14.58 -13.84 -3.73
N VAL A 361 13.93 -12.84 -4.31
CA VAL A 361 14.10 -11.43 -3.92
C VAL A 361 13.06 -11.05 -2.87
N SER A 362 13.53 -10.60 -1.70
CA SER A 362 12.64 -10.12 -0.63
C SER A 362 12.05 -8.74 -0.94
N LEU A 363 10.91 -8.43 -0.33
CA LEU A 363 10.30 -7.11 -0.42
C LEU A 363 11.29 -5.98 -0.07
N PRO A 364 12.04 -6.04 1.05
CA PRO A 364 13.02 -4.99 1.38
C PRO A 364 14.11 -4.83 0.30
N GLN A 365 14.58 -5.93 -0.29
CA GLN A 365 15.58 -5.89 -1.37
C GLN A 365 15.01 -5.22 -2.64
N ALA A 366 13.79 -5.58 -3.05
CA ALA A 366 13.12 -4.97 -4.20
C ALA A 366 12.86 -3.48 -3.99
N LEU A 367 12.43 -3.09 -2.78
CA LEU A 367 12.21 -1.70 -2.41
C LEU A 367 13.53 -0.91 -2.41
N TYR A 368 14.61 -1.48 -1.87
CA TYR A 368 15.93 -0.85 -1.87
C TYR A 368 16.49 -0.68 -3.28
N CYS A 369 16.28 -1.69 -4.15
CA CYS A 369 16.59 -1.59 -5.57
C CYS A 369 15.89 -0.40 -6.22
N TRP A 370 14.57 -0.27 -6.03
CA TRP A 370 13.80 0.84 -6.57
C TRP A 370 14.27 2.19 -6.02
N GLU A 371 14.50 2.27 -4.70
CA GLU A 371 14.92 3.49 -4.03
C GLU A 371 16.25 4.05 -4.57
N ARG A 372 17.17 3.17 -4.96
CA ARG A 372 18.47 3.53 -5.52
C ARG A 372 18.46 3.88 -7.01
N GLN A 373 17.39 3.56 -7.73
CA GLN A 373 17.30 3.96 -9.12
C GLN A 373 17.21 5.49 -9.21
N HIS A 374 18.24 6.10 -9.78
CA HIS A 374 18.18 7.51 -10.17
C HIS A 374 17.09 7.67 -11.22
N LEU A 375 16.15 8.58 -10.98
CA LEU A 375 15.23 9.04 -12.01
C LEU A 375 16.05 9.69 -13.13
N LYS A 376 16.45 8.90 -14.15
CA LYS A 376 17.03 9.47 -15.36
C LYS A 376 15.97 10.40 -15.94
N PRO A 377 16.27 11.70 -16.18
CA PRO A 377 15.32 12.57 -16.84
C PRO A 377 14.91 11.94 -18.16
N ARG A 378 13.60 11.83 -18.40
CA ARG A 378 13.05 11.37 -19.69
C ARG A 378 13.79 12.15 -20.80
N LYS A 379 14.67 11.49 -21.55
CA LYS A 379 15.26 12.08 -22.77
C LYS A 379 14.07 12.44 -23.66
N LYS A 380 13.83 13.75 -23.84
CA LYS A 380 12.96 14.23 -24.90
C LYS A 380 13.51 13.66 -26.20
N LYS A 381 12.80 12.71 -26.81
CA LYS A 381 13.06 12.36 -28.21
C LYS A 381 12.80 13.65 -28.99
N HIS A 382 13.87 14.28 -29.45
CA HIS A 382 13.79 15.32 -30.47
C HIS A 382 13.28 14.64 -31.75
N ASN A 383 11.99 14.73 -32.01
CA ASN A 383 11.49 14.63 -33.37
C ASN A 383 11.56 16.03 -33.97
N ARG A 384 12.40 16.19 -35.00
CA ARG A 384 12.33 17.31 -35.95
C ARG A 384 11.24 16.99 -36.97
N GLY A 385 10.33 17.93 -37.24
CA GLY A 385 9.32 17.86 -38.31
C GLY A 385 7.94 18.37 -37.88
N PRO A 386 7.15 19.02 -38.76
CA PRO A 386 6.75 20.40 -38.53
C PRO A 386 5.38 20.58 -37.89
N SER A 387 5.21 21.78 -37.35
CA SER A 387 4.05 22.39 -36.71
C SER A 387 2.72 22.15 -37.44
N ILE A 388 1.81 21.43 -36.77
CA ILE A 388 0.36 21.67 -36.85
C ILE A 388 -0.18 21.66 -35.42
N ALA A 389 -0.75 22.79 -35.03
CA ALA A 389 -1.36 23.01 -33.73
C ALA A 389 -2.75 22.37 -33.65
N SER A 390 -3.17 22.12 -32.40
CA SER A 390 -4.52 21.81 -31.93
C SER A 390 -5.21 20.54 -32.47
N GLU A 391 -5.08 19.43 -31.72
CA GLU A 391 -6.15 18.44 -31.43
C GLU A 391 -5.55 17.21 -30.69
N GLU A 392 -5.31 17.31 -29.38
CA GLU A 392 -4.78 16.16 -28.62
C GLU A 392 -5.40 15.97 -27.22
N SER A 393 -6.63 16.46 -27.01
CA SER A 393 -7.39 16.21 -25.76
C SER A 393 -8.54 15.21 -25.91
N THR A 394 -8.98 14.90 -27.14
CA THR A 394 -10.14 14.04 -27.41
C THR A 394 -9.78 12.58 -27.68
N LEU A 395 -8.58 12.30 -28.22
CA LEU A 395 -8.14 10.94 -28.57
C LEU A 395 -7.74 10.06 -27.37
N PHE A 396 -7.32 10.66 -26.25
CA PHE A 396 -6.96 9.90 -25.04
C PHE A 396 -8.19 9.46 -24.24
N SER A 397 -9.24 10.30 -24.19
CA SER A 397 -10.53 9.98 -23.57
C SER A 397 -11.26 8.88 -24.35
N HIS A 398 -11.23 8.92 -25.69
CA HIS A 398 -11.82 7.88 -26.52
C HIS A 398 -11.08 6.53 -26.46
N ARG A 399 -9.74 6.50 -26.29
CA ARG A 399 -8.99 5.23 -26.13
C ARG A 399 -9.20 4.57 -24.77
N LEU A 400 -9.37 5.35 -23.70
CA LEU A 400 -9.75 4.81 -22.40
C LEU A 400 -11.21 4.31 -22.44
N ASN A 401 -12.16 5.11 -22.89
CA ASN A 401 -13.58 4.69 -22.98
C ASN A 401 -13.81 3.48 -23.89
N ARG A 402 -13.04 3.32 -24.97
CA ARG A 402 -13.17 2.18 -25.89
C ARG A 402 -12.53 0.90 -25.36
N LYS A 403 -11.55 0.99 -24.44
CA LYS A 403 -11.03 -0.16 -23.69
C LYS A 403 -11.91 -0.51 -22.47
N PHE A 404 -12.54 0.48 -21.83
CA PHE A 404 -13.45 0.25 -20.70
C PHE A 404 -14.83 -0.28 -21.11
N LYS A 405 -15.37 0.11 -22.27
CA LYS A 405 -16.57 -0.56 -22.83
C LYS A 405 -16.35 -2.04 -23.13
N ASN A 406 -15.11 -2.46 -23.40
CA ASN A 406 -14.79 -3.89 -23.54
C ASN A 406 -14.73 -4.63 -22.20
N PHE A 407 -14.58 -3.91 -21.08
CA PHE A 407 -14.65 -4.49 -19.73
C PHE A 407 -16.11 -4.77 -19.35
N ASP A 408 -17.03 -3.83 -19.60
CA ASP A 408 -18.49 -4.02 -19.41
C ASP A 408 -19.11 -5.07 -20.37
N LEU A 409 -18.63 -5.15 -21.62
CA LEU A 409 -19.13 -6.12 -22.60
C LEU A 409 -18.71 -7.57 -22.33
N LEU A 410 -17.72 -7.80 -21.46
CA LEU A 410 -17.34 -9.14 -20.99
C LEU A 410 -18.25 -9.63 -19.84
N GLU A 411 -18.89 -8.72 -19.11
CA GLU A 411 -19.81 -9.05 -18.01
C GLU A 411 -21.26 -9.26 -18.51
N GLN A 412 -21.66 -8.60 -19.60
CA GLN A 412 -23.01 -8.73 -20.19
C GLN A 412 -23.20 -9.92 -21.17
N ARG A 413 -22.16 -10.72 -21.45
CA ARG A 413 -22.25 -11.85 -22.38
C ARG A 413 -22.72 -13.18 -21.76
N ASN A 414 -23.16 -13.19 -20.51
CA ASN A 414 -23.67 -14.38 -19.81
C ASN A 414 -25.13 -14.25 -19.35
N ALA A 415 -25.97 -13.61 -20.16
CA ALA A 415 -27.41 -13.68 -20.01
C ALA A 415 -28.08 -13.63 -21.39
N THR A 416 -28.14 -14.77 -22.10
CA THR A 416 -29.13 -15.03 -23.17
C THR A 416 -29.07 -16.52 -23.59
N SER A 417 -30.18 -17.19 -23.32
CA SER A 417 -30.75 -18.45 -23.85
C SER A 417 -29.83 -19.55 -24.45
N ASP A 418 -29.89 -20.70 -23.79
CA ASP A 418 -29.70 -22.03 -24.36
C ASP A 418 -30.61 -22.26 -25.58
N ASP A 419 -30.08 -22.18 -26.82
CA ASP A 419 -30.53 -23.05 -27.94
C ASP A 419 -29.69 -23.06 -29.24
N GLU A 420 -28.49 -22.47 -29.31
CA GLU A 420 -27.69 -22.46 -30.56
C GLU A 420 -26.25 -23.02 -30.42
N ARG A 421 -26.04 -24.07 -29.61
CA ARG A 421 -24.70 -24.66 -29.38
C ARG A 421 -24.42 -26.02 -30.01
N THR A 422 -25.25 -26.49 -30.93
CA THR A 422 -25.11 -27.83 -31.56
C THR A 422 -24.52 -27.84 -32.98
N SER A 423 -24.30 -26.70 -33.64
CA SER A 423 -23.80 -26.68 -35.03
C SER A 423 -22.26 -26.51 -35.19
N HIS A 424 -21.58 -25.84 -34.26
CA HIS A 424 -20.15 -25.50 -34.43
C HIS A 424 -19.14 -26.52 -33.88
N LYS A 425 -19.57 -27.54 -33.13
CA LYS A 425 -18.68 -28.62 -32.64
C LYS A 425 -18.35 -29.70 -33.69
N ARG A 426 -19.01 -29.71 -34.86
CA ARG A 426 -18.82 -30.74 -35.90
C ARG A 426 -17.77 -30.39 -36.98
N LYS A 427 -17.28 -29.15 -37.08
CA LYS A 427 -16.27 -28.75 -38.09
C LYS A 427 -14.82 -28.65 -37.59
N ARG A 428 -14.56 -28.73 -36.28
CA ARG A 428 -13.19 -28.63 -35.73
C ARG A 428 -12.49 -29.98 -35.47
N ARG A 429 -13.24 -31.09 -35.55
CA ARG A 429 -12.73 -32.47 -35.36
C ARG A 429 -12.17 -33.14 -36.63
N LYS A 430 -12.18 -32.48 -37.79
CA LYS A 430 -11.62 -32.98 -39.06
C LYS A 430 -10.28 -32.37 -39.50
N ARG A 431 -9.68 -31.45 -38.72
CA ARG A 431 -8.40 -30.79 -39.07
C ARG A 431 -7.18 -31.18 -38.20
N ARG A 432 -7.33 -32.06 -37.20
CA ARG A 432 -6.21 -32.52 -36.33
C ARG A 432 -5.70 -33.94 -36.64
N ARG A 433 -5.96 -34.47 -37.84
CA ARG A 433 -5.53 -35.81 -38.28
C ARG A 433 -4.52 -35.80 -39.44
N LYS A 434 -3.77 -34.70 -39.66
CA LYS A 434 -2.82 -34.59 -40.77
C LYS A 434 -1.43 -34.00 -40.46
N GLU A 435 -1.01 -33.97 -39.20
CA GLU A 435 0.35 -33.51 -38.80
C GLU A 435 0.94 -34.35 -37.64
N ARG A 436 0.82 -35.68 -37.72
CA ARG A 436 1.64 -36.62 -36.91
C ARG A 436 2.07 -37.77 -37.82
N GLY A 437 3.14 -37.55 -38.57
CA GLY A 437 3.72 -38.54 -39.48
C GLY A 437 4.89 -37.90 -40.24
N LYS A 438 6.11 -38.12 -39.73
CA LYS A 438 7.45 -37.55 -40.03
C LYS A 438 7.93 -36.87 -38.74
N GLU A 439 8.92 -37.33 -37.98
CA GLU A 439 10.16 -38.08 -38.27
C GLU A 439 10.47 -39.06 -37.12
N ARG A 440 10.70 -40.32 -37.47
CA ARG A 440 11.47 -41.29 -36.68
C ARG A 440 12.27 -42.10 -37.68
N LYS A 441 13.59 -41.89 -37.74
CA LYS A 441 14.66 -42.87 -38.05
C LYS A 441 15.96 -42.15 -38.43
N CYS A 442 16.93 -42.18 -37.52
CA CYS A 442 18.36 -42.55 -37.67
C CYS A 442 19.11 -41.99 -36.44
N CYS A 443 20.08 -42.62 -35.78
CA CYS A 443 20.75 -43.90 -35.94
C CYS A 443 21.23 -44.34 -34.52
N THR A 444 21.37 -45.65 -34.29
CA THR A 444 22.12 -46.25 -33.17
C THR A 444 23.49 -46.70 -33.68
N PHE A 445 24.58 -46.50 -32.92
CA PHE A 445 25.51 -47.55 -32.42
C PHE A 445 26.86 -47.05 -31.84
N LYS A 446 27.38 -47.84 -30.87
CA LYS A 446 28.73 -47.94 -30.23
C LYS A 446 29.07 -46.86 -29.17
N GLY A 447 29.60 -47.15 -27.97
CA GLY A 447 30.10 -48.36 -27.32
C GLY A 447 31.35 -48.03 -26.46
N GLN A 448 31.52 -48.69 -25.29
CA GLN A 448 32.73 -48.80 -24.43
C GLN A 448 33.01 -47.64 -23.43
N ASN A 449 32.91 -47.88 -22.11
CA ASN A 449 33.90 -48.37 -21.11
C ASN A 449 34.71 -47.22 -20.47
N GLU A 450 34.56 -46.97 -19.16
CA GLU A 450 35.64 -47.09 -18.15
C GLU A 450 35.22 -46.62 -16.74
N ARG A 451 35.77 -47.36 -15.77
CA ARG A 451 35.71 -47.24 -14.30
C ARG A 451 36.71 -46.19 -13.81
N CYS A 452 36.47 -45.60 -12.64
CA CYS A 452 37.45 -45.48 -11.55
C CYS A 452 36.78 -45.00 -10.23
N GLU A 453 36.66 -45.92 -9.28
CA GLU A 453 36.79 -45.73 -7.82
C GLU A 453 38.18 -45.10 -7.52
N SER A 454 38.56 -44.48 -6.41
CA SER A 454 38.13 -44.33 -5.01
C SER A 454 39.14 -43.37 -4.35
N ASN A 455 38.79 -42.64 -3.30
CA ASN A 455 39.42 -42.79 -1.97
C ASN A 455 39.07 -41.69 -0.95
N VAL A 456 39.02 -42.16 0.29
CA VAL A 456 38.50 -41.58 1.52
C VAL A 456 39.62 -40.91 2.34
N ALA A 457 39.33 -39.68 2.81
CA ALA A 457 39.67 -39.01 4.09
C ALA A 457 41.15 -38.92 4.59
N PRO A 458 41.52 -37.97 5.49
CA PRO A 458 40.97 -37.85 6.84
C PRO A 458 40.65 -36.42 7.35
N GLN A 459 39.92 -36.41 8.47
CA GLN A 459 39.46 -35.28 9.27
C GLN A 459 40.57 -34.33 9.74
N ASN A 460 40.25 -33.04 9.89
CA ASN A 460 40.69 -32.31 11.09
C ASN A 460 39.78 -31.12 11.47
N GLN A 461 39.60 -30.99 12.78
CA GLN A 461 38.78 -30.00 13.49
C GLN A 461 39.41 -28.59 13.44
N ARG A 462 38.61 -27.53 13.23
CA ARG A 462 38.39 -26.43 14.22
C ARG A 462 37.81 -25.13 13.62
N SER A 463 36.90 -24.61 14.44
CA SER A 463 36.58 -23.19 14.69
C SER A 463 35.49 -22.50 13.85
N ARG A 464 34.36 -22.29 14.54
CA ARG A 464 33.40 -21.22 14.30
C ARG A 464 34.09 -19.85 14.40
N ARG A 465 34.23 -19.15 13.28
CA ARG A 465 34.16 -17.67 13.18
C ARG A 465 34.25 -17.26 11.71
N SER A 466 33.44 -16.26 11.35
CA SER A 466 33.44 -15.50 10.08
C SER A 466 32.71 -16.11 8.86
N VAL A 467 31.37 -16.12 8.90
CA VAL A 467 30.55 -15.98 7.69
C VAL A 467 29.95 -14.59 7.73
N LEU A 468 30.68 -13.59 7.22
CA LEU A 468 30.20 -12.26 6.82
C LEU A 468 31.42 -11.44 6.33
N LYS A 469 32.03 -11.91 5.23
CA LYS A 469 32.97 -11.12 4.41
C LYS A 469 33.17 -11.77 3.05
N ALA A 470 32.07 -11.96 2.33
CA ALA A 470 32.09 -12.37 0.91
C ALA A 470 30.79 -11.96 0.19
N GLN A 471 30.45 -10.66 0.22
CA GLN A 471 29.51 -10.07 -0.75
C GLN A 471 30.02 -8.69 -1.20
N LYS A 472 31.29 -8.64 -1.58
CA LYS A 472 31.86 -7.51 -2.31
C LYS A 472 32.60 -8.08 -3.52
N GLY A 473 31.84 -8.23 -4.61
CA GLY A 473 32.34 -8.59 -5.93
C GLY A 473 31.88 -9.96 -6.41
N SER A 474 30.78 -9.99 -7.17
CA SER A 474 30.56 -10.89 -8.30
C SER A 474 29.12 -10.70 -8.82
N ASN A 475 29.00 -10.32 -10.10
CA ASN A 475 27.79 -10.10 -10.88
C ASN A 475 26.83 -9.00 -10.42
N SER A 476 26.73 -7.97 -11.26
CA SER A 476 25.57 -7.10 -11.40
C SER A 476 24.36 -7.97 -11.81
N GLU A 477 23.76 -8.69 -10.86
CA GLU A 477 22.36 -9.06 -10.98
C GLU A 477 21.58 -7.77 -11.20
N VAL A 478 20.83 -7.73 -12.29
CA VAL A 478 20.00 -6.57 -12.63
C VAL A 478 19.02 -6.34 -11.49
N CYS A 479 19.26 -5.29 -10.69
CA CYS A 479 18.42 -4.87 -9.57
C CYS A 479 16.98 -4.60 -10.07
N SER A 480 16.11 -5.62 -10.03
CA SER A 480 14.74 -5.55 -10.53
C SER A 480 13.76 -5.44 -9.37
N HIS A 481 12.98 -4.36 -9.43
CA HIS A 481 12.00 -3.96 -8.42
C HIS A 481 10.55 -4.18 -8.87
N ARG A 482 10.35 -4.65 -10.11
CA ARG A 482 9.04 -5.04 -10.63
C ARG A 482 8.93 -6.56 -10.54
N ARG A 483 8.21 -7.04 -9.53
CA ARG A 483 8.01 -8.45 -9.21
C ARG A 483 6.52 -8.73 -9.12
N LEU A 484 6.00 -9.51 -10.07
CA LEU A 484 4.64 -10.02 -10.04
C LEU A 484 4.71 -11.52 -10.00
N GLU A 485 4.02 -12.13 -9.05
CA GLU A 485 3.96 -13.58 -8.97
C GLU A 485 3.28 -14.16 -10.21
N ARG A 486 3.91 -15.19 -10.78
CA ARG A 486 3.44 -15.83 -12.01
C ARG A 486 2.37 -16.86 -11.72
N CYS A 487 2.48 -17.52 -10.58
CA CYS A 487 1.50 -18.48 -10.16
C CYS A 487 0.14 -17.82 -9.89
N THR A 488 -0.93 -18.45 -10.38
CA THR A 488 -2.30 -17.94 -10.34
C THR A 488 -3.12 -18.47 -9.17
N TRP A 489 -2.56 -19.36 -8.36
CA TRP A 489 -3.23 -19.95 -7.21
C TRP A 489 -3.03 -19.12 -5.93
N PRO A 490 -4.07 -18.98 -5.09
CA PRO A 490 -3.89 -18.44 -3.74
C PRO A 490 -2.91 -19.29 -2.94
N GLN A 491 -2.04 -18.63 -2.18
CA GLN A 491 -1.03 -19.26 -1.31
C GLN A 491 0.01 -20.14 -2.01
N CYS A 492 0.20 -19.99 -3.33
CA CYS A 492 1.20 -20.80 -4.02
C CYS A 492 2.63 -20.25 -3.91
N ASN A 493 2.80 -19.05 -3.36
CA ASN A 493 4.13 -18.53 -3.07
C ASN A 493 4.65 -19.14 -1.76
N ARG A 494 5.86 -19.70 -1.78
CA ARG A 494 6.44 -20.42 -0.62
C ARG A 494 6.76 -19.53 0.58
N SER A 495 6.85 -18.23 0.36
CA SER A 495 7.12 -17.21 1.36
C SER A 495 5.85 -16.59 1.93
N CYS A 496 4.67 -17.14 1.62
CA CYS A 496 3.44 -16.64 2.17
C CYS A 496 3.38 -16.80 3.70
N PRO A 497 2.75 -15.84 4.41
CA PRO A 497 2.42 -16.02 5.81
C PRO A 497 1.45 -17.19 5.98
N ARG A 498 1.52 -17.86 7.13
CA ARG A 498 0.59 -18.94 7.47
C ARG A 498 -0.84 -18.39 7.52
N LEU A 499 -1.78 -19.22 7.06
CA LEU A 499 -3.20 -18.93 7.21
C LEU A 499 -3.67 -19.30 8.60
N HIS A 500 -4.69 -18.58 9.08
CA HIS A 500 -5.37 -18.90 10.32
C HIS A 500 -6.84 -19.22 10.04
N ASN A 501 -7.36 -20.21 10.74
CA ASN A 501 -8.76 -20.59 10.69
C ASN A 501 -9.60 -19.41 11.19
N PRO A 502 -10.56 -18.89 10.40
CA PRO A 502 -11.33 -17.71 10.78
C PRO A 502 -12.26 -17.93 11.97
N PHE A 503 -12.53 -19.18 12.37
CA PHE A 503 -13.41 -19.53 13.49
C PHE A 503 -12.63 -19.89 14.75
N THR A 504 -11.54 -20.64 14.63
CA THR A 504 -10.77 -21.11 15.79
C THR A 504 -9.53 -20.27 16.07
N GLY A 505 -9.00 -19.57 15.06
CA GLY A 505 -7.73 -18.83 15.13
C GLY A 505 -6.48 -19.70 14.97
N ASP A 506 -6.65 -21.02 14.88
CA ASP A 506 -5.53 -21.96 14.73
C ASP A 506 -4.86 -21.82 13.37
N GLU A 507 -3.56 -22.09 13.30
CA GLU A 507 -2.86 -22.13 12.02
C GLU A 507 -3.41 -23.26 11.14
N MET A 508 -3.80 -22.92 9.92
CA MET A 508 -4.23 -23.89 8.93
C MET A 508 -3.03 -24.43 8.17
N ASP A 509 -2.95 -25.76 8.06
CA ASP A 509 -1.99 -26.39 7.17
C ASP A 509 -2.44 -26.30 5.69
N PHE A 510 -1.53 -26.65 4.77
CA PHE A 510 -1.79 -26.56 3.34
C PHE A 510 -2.89 -27.54 2.88
N ILE A 511 -3.05 -28.69 3.53
CA ILE A 511 -4.07 -29.70 3.18
C ILE A 511 -5.45 -29.26 3.66
N GLU A 512 -5.55 -28.69 4.86
CA GLU A 512 -6.77 -28.04 5.34
C GLU A 512 -7.18 -26.90 4.43
N LEU A 513 -6.22 -26.14 3.92
CA LEU A 513 -6.46 -25.15 2.88
C LEU A 513 -7.01 -25.81 1.60
N LEU A 514 -6.38 -26.88 1.08
CA LEU A 514 -6.89 -27.66 -0.07
C LEU A 514 -8.32 -28.17 0.14
N LYS A 515 -8.63 -28.70 1.33
CA LYS A 515 -10.00 -29.11 1.68
C LYS A 515 -10.97 -27.93 1.68
N SER A 516 -10.54 -26.75 2.15
CA SER A 516 -11.36 -25.53 2.08
C SER A 516 -11.63 -25.08 0.63
N PHE A 517 -10.82 -25.50 -0.35
CA PHE A 517 -11.12 -25.35 -1.78
C PHE A 517 -12.28 -26.21 -2.28
N GLY A 518 -12.87 -27.03 -1.41
CA GLY A 518 -13.88 -28.03 -1.80
C GLY A 518 -13.28 -29.15 -2.65
N LEU A 519 -11.95 -29.31 -2.60
CA LEU A 519 -11.27 -30.42 -3.23
C LEU A 519 -11.45 -31.65 -2.35
N ASP A 520 -11.88 -32.73 -2.96
CA ASP A 520 -11.86 -34.04 -2.33
C ASP A 520 -10.43 -34.60 -2.37
N MET A 521 -9.82 -34.78 -1.21
CA MET A 521 -8.41 -35.16 -1.12
C MET A 521 -8.16 -36.58 -1.61
N GLU A 522 -9.15 -37.47 -1.49
CA GLU A 522 -9.08 -38.82 -2.06
C GLU A 522 -9.01 -38.74 -3.58
N SER A 523 -9.93 -38.00 -4.21
CA SER A 523 -9.90 -37.75 -5.66
C SER A 523 -8.60 -37.09 -6.14
N VAL A 524 -8.01 -36.18 -5.34
CA VAL A 524 -6.74 -35.52 -5.68
C VAL A 524 -5.57 -36.51 -5.56
N ALA A 525 -5.50 -37.28 -4.47
CA ALA A 525 -4.48 -38.28 -4.26
C ALA A 525 -4.52 -39.36 -5.37
N ASP A 526 -5.72 -39.82 -5.74
CA ASP A 526 -5.96 -40.74 -6.85
C ASP A 526 -5.50 -40.15 -8.20
N ALA A 527 -5.82 -38.88 -8.47
CA ALA A 527 -5.40 -38.19 -9.69
C ALA A 527 -3.88 -38.00 -9.79
N LEU A 528 -3.20 -37.90 -8.63
CA LEU A 528 -1.75 -37.84 -8.55
C LEU A 528 -1.09 -39.23 -8.47
N GLY A 529 -1.86 -40.30 -8.29
CA GLY A 529 -1.37 -41.67 -8.13
C GLY A 529 -0.60 -41.88 -6.82
N ILE A 530 -1.00 -41.19 -5.75
CA ILE A 530 -0.35 -41.20 -4.43
C ILE A 530 -1.36 -41.74 -3.39
N ASP A 531 -0.93 -42.57 -2.44
CA ASP A 531 -1.80 -43.02 -1.35
C ASP A 531 -2.03 -41.91 -0.30
N MET A 532 -3.19 -41.93 0.37
CA MET A 532 -3.56 -40.90 1.36
C MET A 532 -2.55 -40.69 2.50
N PRO A 533 -1.93 -41.73 3.10
CA PRO A 533 -0.85 -41.54 4.07
C PRO A 533 0.35 -40.79 3.51
N THR A 534 0.80 -41.11 2.30
CA THR A 534 1.90 -40.39 1.63
C THR A 534 1.49 -38.96 1.29
N PHE A 535 0.25 -38.75 0.81
CA PHE A 535 -0.31 -37.44 0.50
C PHE A 535 -0.36 -36.52 1.74
N ASN A 536 -0.83 -37.04 2.87
CA ASN A 536 -0.96 -36.27 4.12
C ASN A 536 0.39 -35.87 4.74
N ASN A 537 1.45 -36.63 4.46
CA ASN A 537 2.80 -36.36 4.97
C ASN A 537 3.72 -35.69 3.93
N MET A 538 3.19 -35.39 2.73
CA MET A 538 3.96 -34.78 1.66
C MET A 538 4.29 -33.33 2.00
N ASP A 539 5.49 -32.89 1.63
CA ASP A 539 5.85 -31.48 1.77
C ASP A 539 4.89 -30.61 0.94
N PRO A 540 4.31 -29.53 1.51
CA PRO A 540 3.41 -28.64 0.79
C PRO A 540 3.95 -28.15 -0.55
N SER A 541 5.27 -28.01 -0.68
CA SER A 541 5.94 -27.57 -1.90
C SER A 541 5.93 -28.62 -3.00
N GLU A 542 6.10 -29.90 -2.64
CA GLU A 542 6.01 -31.02 -3.59
C GLU A 542 4.58 -31.18 -4.06
N LEU A 543 3.62 -31.13 -3.13
CA LEU A 543 2.21 -31.25 -3.45
C LEU A 543 1.73 -30.10 -4.35
N LEU A 544 2.11 -28.86 -4.04
CA LEU A 544 1.78 -27.70 -4.87
C LEU A 544 2.43 -27.78 -6.26
N ASN A 545 3.67 -28.26 -6.37
CA ASN A 545 4.32 -28.46 -7.67
C ASN A 545 3.55 -29.50 -8.50
N LEU A 546 3.11 -30.61 -7.89
CA LEU A 546 2.33 -31.64 -8.58
C LEU A 546 0.97 -31.10 -9.05
N LEU A 547 0.30 -30.32 -8.20
CA LEU A 547 -0.99 -29.69 -8.53
C LEU A 547 -0.87 -28.61 -9.62
N THR A 548 0.23 -27.85 -9.63
CA THR A 548 0.43 -26.75 -10.59
C THR A 548 1.02 -27.22 -11.92
N GLN A 549 1.83 -28.29 -11.94
CA GLN A 549 2.42 -28.84 -13.18
C GLN A 549 1.38 -29.48 -14.12
N GLN A 550 0.29 -30.05 -13.57
CA GLN A 550 -0.79 -30.61 -14.39
C GLN A 550 -1.68 -29.56 -15.09
N SER A 551 -1.48 -28.27 -14.81
CA SER A 551 -2.24 -27.16 -15.42
C SER A 551 -1.61 -26.55 -16.69
N SER A 552 -0.57 -27.19 -17.24
CA SER A 552 0.19 -26.73 -18.42
C SER A 552 -0.46 -27.11 -19.77
#